data_AF-A0A261UQ27-F1
#
_entry.id   AF-A0A261UQ27-F1
#
_cell.length_a   1.000
_cell.length_b   1.000
_cell.length_c   1.000
_cell.angle_alpha   90.00
_cell.angle_beta   90.00
_cell.angle_gamma   90.00
#
_symmetry.space_group_name_H-M   'P 1'
#
loop_
_entity.id
_entity.type
_entity.pdbx_description
1 polymer ?
#
loop_
_entity_poly.entity_id
_entity_poly.type
_entity_poly.pdbx_seq_one_letter_code
_entity_poly.pdbx_strand_id
1 'polypeptide(L)'
;MARTDHSVFAGSGSPAAAPAALRGRGAVTNVRHRFQRDERSAADPADEPALADSVPGSPPGSAPTSVPIYQFAPGQPRSGHPGYPVYPIAADAGEGGEPSQRGPTTQVMVEQARKLLSRNDSPDVPFDRAINTYRGCEHGCAYCYARPTHAYLGYSPGLDFETRLIAKANAVDALRAELARPGYRAEPVNIGSATDVYQPIERTWRLTRGVLELLLETGHPLTIVTKNALIERDLDILKALAQRNLVAVYISITSLDADLSRSLEPRASAPWRRLQAVKTLADAGVPVGVLAAPIIPFINDEFLERIIEEAAQAGAYYASYTVIRLPWEVKPVFEEWLQAHFPDRAERVLHRIEDMREGKRNDARFGTRMRGTGIWSDLLRQRFDVAVRRAGLNRRRLQLDTQQFIAPAPFSRSRGPGFAHGPAPARQLGLFD
;
A
#
# COMPACT_ATOMS: atom_id res chain seq x y z
N MET A 1 5.40 -29.67 57.83
CA MET A 1 4.61 -30.79 58.40
C MET A 1 3.26 -30.19 58.77
N ALA A 2 2.11 -30.57 58.23
CA ALA A 2 1.68 -31.83 57.66
C ALA A 2 0.88 -31.62 56.35
N ARG A 3 1.00 -32.62 55.47
CA ARG A 3 0.18 -32.82 54.27
C ARG A 3 -1.17 -33.38 54.68
N THR A 4 -2.22 -33.02 53.95
CA THR A 4 -3.43 -33.85 53.83
C THR A 4 -3.75 -34.00 52.35
N ASP A 5 -3.38 -35.18 51.84
CA ASP A 5 -3.85 -35.76 50.60
C ASP A 5 -5.31 -36.19 50.75
N HIS A 6 -6.16 -35.82 49.78
CA HIS A 6 -7.31 -36.63 49.41
C HIS A 6 -7.43 -36.67 47.89
N SER A 7 -7.30 -37.88 47.37
CA SER A 7 -7.32 -38.24 45.97
C SER A 7 -8.61 -38.97 45.60
N VAL A 8 -9.03 -38.74 44.36
CA VAL A 8 -9.83 -39.60 43.46
C VAL A 8 -11.37 -39.60 43.62
N PHE A 9 -12.05 -39.12 42.57
CA PHE A 9 -13.07 -39.91 41.86
C PHE A 9 -12.94 -39.67 40.35
N ALA A 10 -12.69 -40.75 39.61
CA ALA A 10 -12.68 -40.82 38.16
C ALA A 10 -14.11 -41.05 37.64
N GLY A 11 -14.57 -40.20 36.74
CA GLY A 11 -15.81 -40.37 35.99
C GLY A 11 -15.50 -40.78 34.55
N SER A 12 -15.86 -42.03 34.23
CA SER A 12 -15.80 -42.66 32.93
C SER A 12 -16.81 -42.06 31.93
N GLY A 13 -16.34 -41.67 30.75
CA GLY A 13 -17.17 -41.33 29.59
C GLY A 13 -16.36 -41.42 28.30
N SER A 14 -16.50 -42.56 27.61
CA SER A 14 -15.77 -42.96 26.40
C SER A 14 -15.94 -42.02 25.19
N PRO A 15 -15.02 -42.10 24.20
CA PRO A 15 -14.85 -41.12 23.12
C PRO A 15 -15.85 -41.37 21.97
N ALA A 16 -16.48 -40.30 21.47
CA ALA A 16 -17.22 -40.37 20.23
C ALA A 16 -16.24 -40.42 19.04
N ALA A 17 -16.30 -41.53 18.31
CA ALA A 17 -15.44 -41.88 17.19
C ALA A 17 -15.53 -40.89 16.02
N ALA A 18 -14.38 -40.65 15.39
CA ALA A 18 -14.27 -39.93 14.12
C ALA A 18 -15.00 -40.70 13.00
N PRO A 19 -15.77 -40.03 12.12
CA PRO A 19 -16.37 -40.71 10.97
C PRO A 19 -15.29 -41.14 9.96
N ALA A 20 -15.43 -42.37 9.48
CA ALA A 20 -14.49 -43.07 8.60
C ALA A 20 -14.41 -42.47 7.19
N ALA A 21 -13.24 -42.63 6.57
CA ALA A 21 -12.94 -42.21 5.21
C ALA A 21 -13.72 -43.02 4.15
N LEU A 22 -14.48 -42.33 3.30
CA LEU A 22 -15.04 -42.89 2.07
C LEU A 22 -13.99 -42.79 0.95
N ARG A 23 -13.42 -43.93 0.56
CA ARG A 23 -12.68 -44.11 -0.70
C ARG A 23 -13.66 -44.35 -1.84
N GLY A 24 -13.55 -43.60 -2.93
CA GLY A 24 -14.31 -43.90 -4.14
C GLY A 24 -14.02 -43.01 -5.36
N ARG A 25 -13.05 -43.46 -6.17
CA ARG A 25 -12.92 -43.31 -7.65
C ARG A 25 -12.75 -41.90 -8.23
N GLY A 26 -11.63 -41.73 -8.93
CA GLY A 26 -11.29 -40.51 -9.65
C GLY A 26 -11.93 -40.40 -11.02
N ALA A 27 -11.78 -39.22 -11.61
CA ALA A 27 -11.63 -39.00 -13.04
C ALA A 27 -11.12 -37.56 -13.24
N VAL A 28 -10.03 -37.46 -13.99
CA VAL A 28 -9.44 -36.22 -14.50
C VAL A 28 -10.43 -35.58 -15.49
N THR A 29 -10.74 -34.30 -15.35
CA THR A 29 -11.15 -33.46 -16.49
C THR A 29 -10.94 -31.96 -16.21
N ASN A 30 -9.98 -31.39 -16.95
CA ASN A 30 -9.85 -30.00 -17.43
C ASN A 30 -10.90 -28.98 -16.96
N VAL A 31 -10.52 -28.10 -16.02
CA VAL A 31 -11.29 -26.88 -15.74
C VAL A 31 -10.69 -25.72 -16.56
N ARG A 32 -11.31 -25.46 -17.71
CA ARG A 32 -11.19 -24.17 -18.41
C ARG A 32 -11.95 -23.11 -17.60
N HIS A 33 -11.28 -21.97 -17.39
CA HIS A 33 -11.82 -20.65 -17.03
C HIS A 33 -13.22 -20.62 -16.40
N ARG A 34 -13.29 -20.51 -15.07
CA ARG A 34 -14.48 -20.02 -14.38
C ARG A 34 -14.05 -19.03 -13.31
N PHE A 35 -13.92 -17.76 -13.70
CA PHE A 35 -13.99 -16.66 -12.75
C PHE A 35 -15.40 -16.67 -12.17
N GLN A 36 -15.56 -17.20 -10.97
CA GLN A 36 -16.78 -17.04 -10.19
C GLN A 36 -16.80 -15.59 -9.70
N ARG A 37 -17.84 -14.83 -10.07
CA ARG A 37 -18.10 -13.55 -9.42
C ARG A 37 -18.42 -13.86 -7.96
N ASP A 38 -17.52 -13.53 -7.04
CA ASP A 38 -17.85 -13.54 -5.63
C ASP A 38 -18.99 -12.53 -5.41
N GLU A 39 -20.11 -13.01 -4.87
CA GLU A 39 -21.22 -12.15 -4.46
C GLU A 39 -20.75 -11.24 -3.34
N ARG A 40 -20.70 -9.93 -3.64
CA ARG A 40 -20.43 -8.88 -2.66
C ARG A 40 -21.62 -8.80 -1.71
N SER A 41 -21.46 -9.21 -0.45
CA SER A 41 -22.41 -8.84 0.60
C SER A 41 -22.16 -7.38 1.03
N ALA A 42 -23.23 -6.61 1.25
CA ALA A 42 -23.21 -5.16 1.39
C ALA A 42 -22.61 -4.60 2.72
N ALA A 43 -21.77 -5.38 3.43
CA ALA A 43 -21.38 -5.10 4.82
C ALA A 43 -19.87 -5.05 5.09
N ASP A 44 -19.02 -4.94 4.06
CA ASP A 44 -17.57 -4.80 4.23
C ASP A 44 -17.15 -3.36 3.82
N PRO A 45 -17.19 -2.39 4.75
CA PRO A 45 -16.53 -1.12 4.54
C PRO A 45 -15.02 -1.39 4.59
N ALA A 46 -14.43 -1.62 3.42
CA ALA A 46 -13.00 -1.39 3.28
C ALA A 46 -12.71 0.06 3.69
N ASP A 47 -11.46 0.38 4.04
CA ASP A 47 -11.02 1.78 4.08
C ASP A 47 -11.13 2.34 2.67
N GLU A 48 -12.34 2.71 2.26
CA GLU A 48 -12.65 3.17 0.91
C GLU A 48 -12.09 4.58 0.80
N PRO A 49 -11.04 4.82 -0.02
CA PRO A 49 -10.86 6.16 -0.52
C PRO A 49 -12.06 6.43 -1.43
N ALA A 50 -12.98 7.30 -0.98
CA ALA A 50 -14.12 7.72 -1.78
C ALA A 50 -13.66 8.06 -3.21
N LEU A 51 -13.97 7.19 -4.16
CA LEU A 51 -13.74 7.43 -5.57
C LEU A 51 -14.85 8.35 -6.07
N ALA A 52 -14.47 9.54 -6.53
CA ALA A 52 -15.40 10.52 -7.04
C ALA A 52 -16.16 10.00 -8.28
N ASP A 53 -17.48 9.99 -8.13
CA ASP A 53 -18.56 10.04 -9.11
C ASP A 53 -18.72 8.90 -10.15
N SER A 54 -19.66 8.00 -9.84
CA SER A 54 -20.50 7.33 -10.84
C SER A 54 -21.43 8.34 -11.53
N VAL A 55 -21.46 8.34 -12.86
CA VAL A 55 -22.29 9.22 -13.71
C VAL A 55 -23.76 8.74 -13.74
N PRO A 56 -24.77 9.56 -13.40
CA PRO A 56 -26.12 9.42 -13.93
C PRO A 56 -26.29 10.31 -15.16
N GLY A 57 -26.78 9.72 -16.26
CA GLY A 57 -26.89 10.38 -17.57
C GLY A 57 -27.96 11.46 -17.65
N SER A 58 -27.81 12.36 -18.64
CA SER A 58 -28.83 13.22 -19.29
C SER A 58 -28.15 14.08 -20.40
N PRO A 59 -28.88 14.75 -21.32
CA PRO A 59 -29.20 14.35 -22.70
C PRO A 59 -28.40 15.18 -23.76
N PRO A 60 -28.59 14.97 -25.09
CA PRO A 60 -27.73 15.58 -26.09
C PRO A 60 -28.15 17.02 -26.41
N GLY A 61 -27.18 17.94 -26.49
CA GLY A 61 -27.44 19.32 -26.89
C GLY A 61 -26.18 20.14 -27.15
N SER A 62 -25.90 20.37 -28.44
CA SER A 62 -25.13 21.48 -29.05
C SER A 62 -23.70 21.79 -28.56
N ALA A 63 -22.73 21.42 -29.39
CA ALA A 63 -21.35 21.92 -29.34
C ALA A 63 -21.25 23.40 -29.80
N PRO A 64 -20.16 24.10 -29.40
CA PRO A 64 -19.40 24.85 -30.39
C PRO A 64 -17.90 24.52 -30.37
N THR A 65 -17.46 24.07 -31.54
CA THR A 65 -16.28 24.46 -32.33
C THR A 65 -14.92 24.82 -31.70
N SER A 66 -13.96 23.98 -32.12
CA SER A 66 -12.57 24.24 -32.53
C SER A 66 -11.50 24.58 -31.49
N VAL A 67 -10.67 23.57 -31.21
CA VAL A 67 -9.26 23.69 -30.76
C VAL A 67 -8.44 22.78 -31.70
N PRO A 68 -7.22 23.17 -32.17
CA PRO A 68 -6.53 22.45 -33.23
C PRO A 68 -6.03 21.08 -32.77
N ILE A 69 -6.23 20.09 -33.62
CA ILE A 69 -5.78 18.71 -33.47
C ILE A 69 -4.34 18.64 -33.99
N TYR A 70 -3.37 18.32 -33.14
CA TYR A 70 -2.10 17.79 -33.62
C TYR A 70 -2.29 16.30 -33.94
N GLN A 71 -2.19 15.96 -35.23
CA GLN A 71 -2.21 14.59 -35.73
C GLN A 71 -0.99 13.83 -35.21
N PHE A 72 -1.23 12.77 -34.43
CA PHE A 72 -0.29 11.67 -34.25
C PHE A 72 -0.91 10.40 -34.83
N ALA A 73 -0.12 9.66 -35.61
CA ALA A 73 -0.56 8.50 -36.37
C ALA A 73 -1.15 7.40 -35.45
N PRO A 74 -2.32 6.80 -35.78
CA PRO A 74 -2.98 5.84 -34.91
C PRO A 74 -2.43 4.42 -35.10
N GLY A 75 -1.85 3.86 -34.03
CA GLY A 75 -1.84 2.42 -33.81
C GLY A 75 -3.08 2.06 -32.97
N GLN A 76 -4.02 1.30 -33.53
CA GLN A 76 -5.30 0.95 -32.89
C GLN A 76 -5.12 0.13 -31.59
N PRO A 77 -5.82 0.46 -30.50
CA PRO A 77 -6.18 -0.50 -29.47
C PRO A 77 -7.57 -1.10 -29.75
N ARG A 78 -7.70 -2.42 -29.65
CA ARG A 78 -9.00 -3.09 -29.58
C ARG A 78 -9.58 -2.99 -28.17
N SER A 79 -10.80 -2.44 -28.12
CA SER A 79 -11.86 -2.49 -27.09
C SER A 79 -11.56 -2.02 -25.65
N GLY A 80 -12.22 -0.93 -25.25
CA GLY A 80 -13.03 -0.94 -24.02
C GLY A 80 -13.00 0.28 -23.09
N HIS A 81 -11.94 1.10 -23.08
CA HIS A 81 -11.80 2.19 -22.11
C HIS A 81 -11.46 3.53 -22.77
N PRO A 82 -11.94 4.68 -22.24
CA PRO A 82 -11.61 5.99 -22.78
C PRO A 82 -10.08 6.17 -22.81
N GLY A 83 -9.57 6.56 -23.98
CA GLY A 83 -8.15 6.52 -24.32
C GLY A 83 -7.31 7.49 -23.48
N TYR A 84 -6.59 6.94 -22.51
CA TYR A 84 -5.49 7.61 -21.83
C TYR A 84 -4.17 7.21 -22.50
N PRO A 85 -3.19 8.13 -22.64
CA PRO A 85 -1.89 7.76 -23.18
C PRO A 85 -1.21 6.75 -22.24
N VAL A 86 -0.69 5.67 -22.83
CA VAL A 86 -0.01 4.57 -22.14
C VAL A 86 1.50 4.71 -22.33
N TYR A 87 2.25 4.78 -21.23
CA TYR A 87 3.70 4.82 -21.22
C TYR A 87 4.24 3.48 -20.69
N PRO A 88 4.98 2.70 -21.49
CA PRO A 88 5.65 1.50 -20.99
C PRO A 88 6.86 1.91 -20.16
N ILE A 89 7.00 1.34 -18.96
CA ILE A 89 8.19 1.46 -18.12
C ILE A 89 8.90 0.11 -18.13
N ALA A 90 10.14 0.09 -18.62
CA ALA A 90 10.99 -1.09 -18.56
C ALA A 90 11.25 -1.47 -17.09
N ALA A 91 11.17 -2.77 -16.78
CA ALA A 91 11.52 -3.27 -15.45
C ALA A 91 12.99 -2.91 -15.13
N ASP A 92 13.24 -2.45 -13.89
CA ASP A 92 14.58 -2.09 -13.40
C ASP A 92 15.58 -3.21 -13.69
N ALA A 93 16.56 -2.95 -14.56
CA ALA A 93 17.72 -3.81 -14.74
C ALA A 93 18.69 -3.53 -13.60
N GLY A 94 18.76 -4.43 -12.61
CA GLY A 94 19.89 -4.44 -11.68
C GLY A 94 21.19 -4.60 -12.46
N GLU A 95 22.21 -3.80 -12.14
CA GLU A 95 23.52 -3.90 -12.77
C GLU A 95 24.12 -5.30 -12.50
N GLY A 96 24.38 -6.06 -13.57
CA GLY A 96 25.37 -7.15 -13.56
C GLY A 96 24.88 -8.61 -13.51
N GLY A 97 23.62 -8.93 -13.83
CA GLY A 97 23.16 -10.33 -13.95
C GLY A 97 22.76 -10.70 -15.39
N GLU A 98 23.06 -11.93 -15.82
CA GLU A 98 22.49 -12.54 -17.03
C GLU A 98 20.95 -12.35 -17.09
N PRO A 99 20.32 -12.34 -18.28
CA PRO A 99 18.90 -12.02 -18.44
C PRO A 99 18.00 -13.09 -17.80
N SER A 100 17.85 -13.03 -16.48
CA SER A 100 16.83 -13.78 -15.75
C SER A 100 15.47 -13.25 -16.19
N GLN A 101 14.59 -14.17 -16.59
CA GLN A 101 13.21 -13.95 -17.03
C GLN A 101 12.62 -12.61 -16.57
N ARG A 102 12.59 -11.64 -17.48
CA ARG A 102 12.10 -10.29 -17.19
C ARG A 102 10.67 -10.39 -16.64
N GLY A 103 10.46 -9.91 -15.42
CA GLY A 103 9.12 -9.78 -14.85
C GLY A 103 8.21 -8.93 -15.76
N PRO A 104 6.88 -8.98 -15.54
CA PRO A 104 5.94 -8.30 -16.41
C PRO A 104 6.21 -6.79 -16.47
N THR A 105 6.32 -6.25 -17.68
CA THR A 105 6.53 -4.82 -17.94
C THR A 105 5.36 -4.01 -17.38
N THR A 106 5.67 -2.93 -16.66
CA THR A 106 4.63 -2.03 -16.14
C THR A 106 4.17 -1.04 -17.21
N GLN A 107 2.87 -0.92 -17.38
CA GLN A 107 2.20 0.03 -18.24
C GLN A 107 1.56 1.12 -17.39
N VAL A 108 1.69 2.37 -17.82
CA VAL A 108 1.22 3.52 -17.04
C VAL A 108 0.27 4.34 -17.88
N MET A 109 -0.95 4.50 -17.40
CA MET A 109 -1.95 5.38 -18.00
C MET A 109 -1.94 6.72 -17.28
N VAL A 110 -2.13 7.81 -18.02
CA VAL A 110 -2.25 9.15 -17.43
C VAL A 110 -3.70 9.49 -17.15
N GLU A 111 -4.02 9.85 -15.91
CA GLU A 111 -5.30 10.43 -15.51
C GLU A 111 -5.15 11.92 -15.21
N GLN A 112 -6.13 12.71 -15.64
CA GLN A 112 -6.35 14.08 -15.18
C GLN A 112 -7.30 14.04 -13.98
N ALA A 113 -6.74 14.05 -12.78
CA ALA A 113 -7.49 13.94 -11.54
C ALA A 113 -8.33 15.21 -11.31
N ARG A 114 -9.61 15.02 -10.98
CA ARG A 114 -10.51 16.11 -10.54
C ARG A 114 -10.23 16.54 -9.09
N LYS A 115 -9.80 15.58 -8.26
CA LYS A 115 -9.42 15.72 -6.86
C LYS A 115 -8.25 14.80 -6.57
N LEU A 116 -7.35 15.25 -5.68
CA LEU A 116 -6.27 14.45 -5.15
C LEU A 116 -6.54 14.01 -3.70
N LEU A 117 -7.24 14.83 -2.91
CA LEU A 117 -7.59 14.50 -1.53
C LEU A 117 -8.74 13.50 -1.47
N SER A 118 -8.47 12.35 -0.86
CA SER A 118 -9.48 11.37 -0.45
C SER A 118 -9.74 11.49 1.05
N ARG A 119 -10.94 11.11 1.50
CA ARG A 119 -11.33 11.13 2.92
C ARG A 119 -11.80 9.75 3.38
N ASN A 120 -11.66 9.50 4.68
CA ASN A 120 -12.16 8.32 5.37
C ASN A 120 -12.64 8.70 6.79
N ASP A 121 -13.46 7.85 7.39
CA ASP A 121 -14.02 7.99 8.74
C ASP A 121 -13.59 6.83 9.67
N SER A 122 -12.55 6.08 9.29
CA SER A 122 -12.12 4.90 10.04
C SER A 122 -11.50 5.30 11.39
N PRO A 123 -11.99 4.76 12.52
CA PRO A 123 -11.41 5.00 13.83
C PRO A 123 -10.07 4.27 14.05
N ASP A 124 -9.68 3.36 13.15
CA ASP A 124 -8.46 2.57 13.26
C ASP A 124 -7.21 3.27 12.72
N VAL A 125 -7.38 4.38 11.99
CA VAL A 125 -6.27 5.16 11.42
C VAL A 125 -6.26 6.57 12.03
N PRO A 126 -5.08 7.18 12.27
CA PRO A 126 -4.98 8.46 12.94
C PRO A 126 -5.19 9.66 11.99
N PHE A 127 -5.79 9.46 10.81
CA PHE A 127 -5.95 10.48 9.76
C PHE A 127 -7.30 10.33 9.04
N ASP A 128 -7.93 11.45 8.70
CA ASP A 128 -9.20 11.51 7.97
C ASP A 128 -9.03 11.74 6.46
N ARG A 129 -7.80 12.04 6.02
CA ARG A 129 -7.50 12.44 4.63
C ARG A 129 -6.21 11.86 4.12
N ALA A 130 -6.20 11.53 2.82
CA ALA A 130 -5.03 10.95 2.19
C ALA A 130 -4.84 11.39 0.73
N ILE A 131 -3.57 11.35 0.32
CA ILE A 131 -3.11 11.60 -1.06
C ILE A 131 -2.51 10.31 -1.62
N ASN A 132 -2.98 9.94 -2.80
CA ASN A 132 -2.42 8.86 -3.61
C ASN A 132 -2.21 9.41 -5.02
N THR A 133 -0.94 9.57 -5.42
CA THR A 133 -0.50 10.08 -6.74
C THR A 133 -0.68 9.06 -7.86
N TYR A 134 -0.76 7.78 -7.48
CA TYR A 134 -0.98 6.66 -8.38
C TYR A 134 -2.22 5.86 -7.98
N ARG A 135 -2.74 5.06 -8.91
CA ARG A 135 -3.60 3.91 -8.63
C ARG A 135 -2.86 2.66 -9.07
N GLY A 136 -2.92 1.60 -8.26
CA GLY A 136 -2.09 0.41 -8.44
C GLY A 136 -0.74 0.60 -7.79
N CYS A 137 -0.01 -0.49 -7.57
CA CYS A 137 1.30 -0.44 -6.95
C CYS A 137 2.23 -1.50 -7.51
N GLU A 138 3.37 -1.07 -8.03
CA GLU A 138 4.38 -1.95 -8.61
C GLU A 138 4.96 -2.94 -7.61
N HIS A 139 4.95 -2.65 -6.31
CA HIS A 139 5.51 -3.55 -5.31
C HIS A 139 4.94 -4.97 -5.38
N GLY A 140 3.69 -5.13 -5.85
CA GLY A 140 3.10 -6.45 -6.11
C GLY A 140 2.94 -7.31 -4.86
N CYS A 141 2.76 -6.70 -3.68
CA CYS A 141 2.69 -7.47 -2.44
C CYS A 141 1.51 -8.46 -2.46
N ALA A 142 1.75 -9.73 -2.16
CA ALA A 142 0.71 -10.77 -2.20
C ALA A 142 -0.42 -10.51 -1.18
N TYR A 143 -0.13 -9.79 -0.10
CA TYR A 143 -1.07 -9.43 0.97
C TYR A 143 -1.75 -8.07 0.81
N CYS A 144 -1.55 -7.37 -0.31
CA CYS A 144 -1.92 -5.95 -0.42
C CYS A 144 -3.44 -5.73 -0.38
N TYR A 145 -3.95 -5.10 0.70
CA TYR A 145 -5.37 -4.80 0.86
C TYR A 145 -5.93 -3.82 -0.17
N ALA A 146 -5.08 -3.10 -0.91
CA ALA A 146 -5.51 -2.13 -1.90
C ALA A 146 -5.78 -2.75 -3.28
N ARG A 147 -5.43 -4.02 -3.50
CA ARG A 147 -5.72 -4.75 -4.75
C ARG A 147 -7.18 -4.62 -5.24
N PRO A 148 -8.20 -4.73 -4.37
CA PRO A 148 -9.61 -4.58 -4.79
C PRO A 148 -9.94 -3.23 -5.42
N THR A 149 -9.15 -2.17 -5.14
CA THR A 149 -9.39 -0.84 -5.73
C THR A 149 -9.26 -0.83 -7.25
N HIS A 150 -8.50 -1.77 -7.82
CA HIS A 150 -8.35 -1.91 -9.27
C HIS A 150 -9.58 -2.47 -9.97
N ALA A 151 -10.42 -3.22 -9.26
CA ALA A 151 -11.67 -3.72 -9.83
C ALA A 151 -12.63 -2.60 -10.23
N TYR A 152 -12.61 -1.46 -9.51
CA TYR A 152 -13.41 -0.28 -9.87
C TYR A 152 -12.98 0.38 -11.18
N LEU A 153 -11.76 0.09 -11.65
CA LEU A 153 -11.23 0.56 -12.94
C LEU A 153 -11.52 -0.43 -14.07
N GLY A 154 -12.15 -1.57 -13.79
CA GLY A 154 -12.33 -2.67 -14.73
C GLY A 154 -11.08 -3.53 -14.93
N TYR A 155 -10.06 -3.40 -14.07
CA TYR A 155 -8.83 -4.19 -14.10
C TYR A 155 -8.84 -5.32 -13.08
N SER A 156 -8.03 -6.35 -13.32
CA SER A 156 -7.86 -7.45 -12.37
C SER A 156 -7.14 -6.98 -11.08
N PRO A 157 -7.68 -7.27 -9.88
CA PRO A 157 -6.98 -7.09 -8.60
C PRO A 157 -5.70 -7.93 -8.44
N GLY A 158 -5.49 -8.93 -9.32
CA GLY A 158 -4.27 -9.72 -9.40
C GLY A 158 -3.14 -8.98 -10.12
N LEU A 159 -2.67 -9.52 -11.25
CA LEU A 159 -1.51 -8.98 -11.97
C LEU A 159 -1.72 -7.56 -12.54
N ASP A 160 -2.94 -7.15 -12.92
CA ASP A 160 -3.14 -5.80 -13.45
C ASP A 160 -2.90 -4.72 -12.37
N PHE A 161 -3.12 -5.02 -11.09
CA PHE A 161 -2.85 -4.08 -9.99
C PHE A 161 -1.39 -3.62 -9.92
N GLU A 162 -0.47 -4.53 -10.23
CA GLU A 162 0.97 -4.25 -10.18
C GLU A 162 1.58 -3.94 -11.55
N THR A 163 0.91 -4.30 -12.65
CA THR A 163 1.44 -4.10 -14.01
C THR A 163 0.73 -2.99 -14.79
N ARG A 164 -0.45 -2.54 -14.38
CA ARG A 164 -1.21 -1.46 -15.03
C ARG A 164 -1.51 -0.35 -14.03
N LEU A 165 -0.63 0.64 -14.00
CA LEU A 165 -0.77 1.79 -13.13
C LEU A 165 -1.56 2.91 -13.79
N ILE A 166 -2.20 3.73 -12.96
CA ILE A 166 -2.73 5.03 -13.37
C ILE A 166 -2.00 6.12 -12.62
N ALA A 167 -1.27 6.98 -13.33
CA ALA A 167 -0.59 8.14 -12.78
C ALA A 167 -1.49 9.38 -12.90
N LYS A 168 -1.74 10.07 -11.79
CA LYS A 168 -2.47 11.34 -11.78
C LYS A 168 -1.52 12.47 -12.17
N ALA A 169 -1.31 12.68 -13.47
CA ALA A 169 -0.24 13.55 -13.98
C ALA A 169 -0.38 15.02 -13.53
N ASN A 170 -1.59 15.48 -13.27
CA ASN A 170 -1.88 16.82 -12.74
C ASN A 170 -2.01 16.84 -11.20
N ALA A 171 -1.43 15.86 -10.48
CA ALA A 171 -1.60 15.74 -9.03
C ALA A 171 -1.31 17.04 -8.27
N VAL A 172 -0.21 17.74 -8.60
CA VAL A 172 0.19 18.99 -7.95
C VAL A 172 -0.84 20.09 -8.20
N ASP A 173 -1.29 20.27 -9.44
CA ASP A 173 -2.29 21.29 -9.78
C ASP A 173 -3.64 21.00 -9.16
N ALA A 174 -4.07 19.73 -9.18
CA ALA A 174 -5.30 19.29 -8.55
C ALA A 174 -5.23 19.57 -7.03
N LEU A 175 -4.14 19.20 -6.36
CA LEU A 175 -3.96 19.47 -4.93
C LEU A 175 -3.96 20.96 -4.63
N ARG A 176 -3.22 21.77 -5.39
CA ARG A 176 -3.16 23.23 -5.21
C ARG A 176 -4.57 23.84 -5.29
N ALA A 177 -5.36 23.43 -6.28
CA ALA A 177 -6.74 23.90 -6.44
C ALA A 177 -7.63 23.50 -5.25
N GLU A 178 -7.41 22.34 -4.65
CA GLU A 178 -8.15 21.91 -3.46
C GLU A 178 -7.75 22.66 -2.20
N LEU A 179 -6.45 22.91 -1.99
CA LEU A 179 -5.92 23.67 -0.86
C LEU A 179 -6.31 25.15 -0.92
N ALA A 180 -6.53 25.71 -2.12
CA ALA A 180 -6.96 27.09 -2.31
C ALA A 180 -8.47 27.33 -2.04
N ARG A 181 -9.26 26.27 -1.79
CA ARG A 181 -10.71 26.42 -1.59
C ARG A 181 -11.02 27.25 -0.33
N PRO A 182 -11.95 28.20 -0.39
CA PRO A 182 -12.39 28.95 0.79
C PRO A 182 -12.83 28.01 1.91
N GLY A 183 -12.33 28.25 3.13
CA GLY A 183 -12.67 27.45 4.31
C GLY A 183 -11.91 26.11 4.43
N TYR A 184 -10.93 25.84 3.57
CA TYR A 184 -10.04 24.69 3.76
C TYR A 184 -9.32 24.77 5.12
N ARG A 185 -9.38 23.67 5.89
CA ARG A 185 -8.69 23.54 7.17
C ARG A 185 -7.60 22.47 7.05
N ALA A 186 -6.37 22.87 7.31
CA ALA A 186 -5.23 21.96 7.30
C ALA A 186 -5.28 21.02 8.51
N GLU A 187 -5.12 19.73 8.21
CA GLU A 187 -4.92 18.64 9.16
C GLU A 187 -3.90 17.69 8.53
N PRO A 188 -3.16 16.91 9.32
CA PRO A 188 -2.17 15.98 8.77
C PRO A 188 -2.74 15.09 7.68
N VAL A 189 -2.19 15.18 6.47
CA VAL A 189 -2.57 14.33 5.33
C VAL A 189 -1.66 13.12 5.24
N ASN A 190 -2.22 11.92 5.07
CA ASN A 190 -1.43 10.73 4.84
C ASN A 190 -1.11 10.54 3.34
N ILE A 191 0.18 10.39 3.01
CA ILE A 191 0.67 10.13 1.67
C ILE A 191 1.09 8.66 1.60
N GLY A 192 0.51 7.90 0.67
CA GLY A 192 0.81 6.47 0.50
C GLY A 192 -0.14 5.51 1.22
N SER A 193 -1.39 5.93 1.42
CA SER A 193 -2.42 5.13 2.10
C SER A 193 -3.00 3.96 1.29
N ALA A 194 -2.95 3.99 -0.04
CA ALA A 194 -3.51 2.92 -0.88
C ALA A 194 -2.52 2.39 -1.93
N THR A 195 -1.49 3.16 -2.22
CA THR A 195 -0.39 2.79 -3.11
C THR A 195 0.90 3.28 -2.49
N ASP A 196 2.01 2.62 -2.80
CA ASP A 196 3.31 3.15 -2.41
C ASP A 196 3.68 4.34 -3.30
N VAL A 197 3.86 5.49 -2.68
CA VAL A 197 4.17 6.76 -3.36
C VAL A 197 5.63 6.84 -3.84
N TYR A 198 6.47 5.88 -3.43
CA TYR A 198 7.87 5.74 -3.81
C TYR A 198 8.14 4.42 -4.54
N GLN A 199 7.12 3.82 -5.15
CA GLN A 199 7.26 2.70 -6.07
C GLN A 199 8.17 3.05 -7.29
N PRO A 200 8.76 2.08 -8.00
CA PRO A 200 9.78 2.32 -9.04
C PRO A 200 9.47 3.43 -10.05
N ILE A 201 8.22 3.56 -10.53
CA ILE A 201 7.78 4.62 -11.44
C ILE A 201 8.07 6.03 -10.92
N GLU A 202 8.05 6.24 -9.61
CA GLU A 202 8.27 7.56 -9.00
C GLU A 202 9.70 8.06 -9.27
N ARG A 203 10.66 7.19 -9.63
CA ARG A 203 12.02 7.60 -10.03
C ARG A 203 12.00 8.60 -11.19
N THR A 204 11.10 8.40 -12.16
CA THR A 204 11.00 9.23 -13.37
C THR A 204 9.88 10.26 -13.28
N TRP A 205 8.75 9.91 -12.68
CA TRP A 205 7.56 10.78 -12.67
C TRP A 205 7.60 11.89 -11.64
N ARG A 206 8.25 11.67 -10.48
CA ARG A 206 8.46 12.68 -9.43
C ARG A 206 7.17 13.37 -8.97
N LEU A 207 6.01 12.69 -9.05
CA LEU A 207 4.72 13.27 -8.65
C LEU A 207 4.67 13.47 -7.14
N THR A 208 5.19 12.50 -6.38
CA THR A 208 5.29 12.60 -4.93
C THR A 208 6.19 13.77 -4.54
N ARG A 209 7.32 13.95 -5.23
CA ARG A 209 8.19 15.11 -4.99
C ARG A 209 7.45 16.44 -5.19
N GLY A 210 6.75 16.62 -6.30
CA GLY A 210 6.00 17.85 -6.56
C GLY A 210 4.89 18.11 -5.53
N VAL A 211 4.25 17.05 -5.02
CA VAL A 211 3.31 17.16 -3.89
C VAL A 211 4.02 17.63 -2.62
N LEU A 212 5.20 17.08 -2.29
CA LEU A 212 5.97 17.50 -1.12
C LEU A 212 6.43 18.95 -1.20
N GLU A 213 6.86 19.41 -2.38
CA GLU A 213 7.24 20.81 -2.62
C GLU A 213 6.06 21.76 -2.37
N LEU A 214 4.87 21.43 -2.87
CA LEU A 214 3.65 22.21 -2.61
C LEU A 214 3.25 22.21 -1.13
N LEU A 215 3.35 21.08 -0.44
CA LEU A 215 3.02 21.00 0.98
C LEU A 215 4.05 21.78 1.84
N LEU A 216 5.31 21.80 1.46
CA LEU A 216 6.33 22.63 2.09
C LEU A 216 6.06 24.13 1.85
N GLU A 217 5.76 24.53 0.61
CA GLU A 217 5.38 25.89 0.23
C GLU A 217 4.22 26.40 1.07
N THR A 218 3.18 25.58 1.21
CA THR A 218 1.95 25.94 1.93
C THR A 218 2.02 25.71 3.43
N GLY A 219 3.11 25.15 3.96
CA GLY A 219 3.23 24.82 5.39
C GLY A 219 2.23 23.77 5.87
N HIS A 220 1.81 22.87 4.98
CA HIS A 220 0.77 21.87 5.26
C HIS A 220 1.38 20.61 5.90
N PRO A 221 0.87 20.13 7.05
CA PRO A 221 1.40 18.94 7.71
C PRO A 221 1.04 17.65 6.97
N LEU A 222 1.94 16.67 7.00
CA LEU A 222 1.77 15.39 6.33
C LEU A 222 2.44 14.23 7.04
N THR A 223 1.97 13.02 6.74
CA THR A 223 2.67 11.77 7.06
C THR A 223 2.91 10.99 5.78
N ILE A 224 3.98 10.19 5.73
CA ILE A 224 4.29 9.35 4.57
C ILE A 224 4.37 7.90 5.01
N VAL A 225 3.78 6.99 4.25
CA VAL A 225 3.97 5.55 4.39
C VAL A 225 4.63 4.99 3.13
N THR A 226 5.72 4.26 3.27
CA THR A 226 6.39 3.60 2.14
C THR A 226 7.13 2.32 2.55
N LYS A 227 7.46 1.49 1.57
CA LYS A 227 8.35 0.32 1.64
C LYS A 227 9.60 0.50 0.79
N ASN A 228 9.84 1.68 0.23
CA ASN A 228 10.95 1.90 -0.70
C ASN A 228 11.92 2.96 -0.20
N ALA A 229 13.21 2.67 -0.29
CA ALA A 229 14.28 3.60 0.09
C ALA A 229 14.44 4.78 -0.88
N LEU A 230 13.71 4.79 -1.99
CA LEU A 230 13.64 5.93 -2.91
C LEU A 230 13.23 7.24 -2.21
N ILE A 231 12.56 7.17 -1.07
CA ILE A 231 12.26 8.33 -0.22
C ILE A 231 13.48 9.19 0.12
N GLU A 232 14.68 8.61 0.18
CA GLU A 232 15.92 9.35 0.44
C GLU A 232 16.26 10.38 -0.65
N ARG A 233 15.73 10.22 -1.87
CA ARG A 233 15.88 11.22 -2.94
C ARG A 233 15.33 12.58 -2.54
N ASP A 234 14.25 12.61 -1.75
CA ASP A 234 13.56 13.84 -1.36
C ASP A 234 13.93 14.28 0.07
N LEU A 235 15.10 13.83 0.57
CA LEU A 235 15.59 14.15 1.90
C LEU A 235 15.77 15.67 2.11
N ASP A 236 16.08 16.42 1.06
CA ASP A 236 16.17 17.87 1.08
C ASP A 236 14.85 18.53 1.53
N ILE A 237 13.73 18.08 0.96
CA ILE A 237 12.38 18.59 1.29
C ILE A 237 11.93 18.06 2.65
N LEU A 238 12.17 16.77 2.93
CA LEU A 238 11.77 16.14 4.19
C LEU A 238 12.48 16.79 5.39
N LYS A 239 13.75 17.15 5.26
CA LYS A 239 14.49 17.91 6.28
C LYS A 239 13.84 19.26 6.55
N ALA A 240 13.50 20.03 5.50
CA ALA A 240 12.87 21.33 5.65
C ALA A 240 11.48 21.25 6.31
N LEU A 241 10.68 20.23 5.95
CA LEU A 241 9.40 19.95 6.61
C LEU A 241 9.59 19.55 8.09
N ALA A 242 10.60 18.73 8.38
CA ALA A 242 10.86 18.24 9.73
C ALA A 242 11.32 19.36 10.67
N GLN A 243 12.17 20.28 10.19
CA GLN A 243 12.57 21.49 10.94
C GLN A 243 11.38 22.36 11.35
N ARG A 244 10.29 22.30 10.58
CA ARG A 244 9.04 23.02 10.83
C ARG A 244 7.99 22.18 11.56
N ASN A 245 8.33 20.98 12.02
CA ASN A 245 7.41 20.02 12.66
C ASN A 245 6.18 19.68 11.79
N LEU A 246 6.37 19.58 10.46
CA LEU A 246 5.30 19.33 9.48
C LEU A 246 5.26 17.89 8.96
N VAL A 247 6.27 17.05 9.21
CA VAL A 247 6.34 15.69 8.64
C VAL A 247 6.70 14.61 9.66
N ALA A 248 6.08 13.44 9.49
CA ALA A 248 6.58 12.16 9.98
C ALA A 248 6.57 11.10 8.87
N VAL A 249 7.60 10.26 8.85
CA VAL A 249 7.74 9.18 7.88
C VAL A 249 7.56 7.84 8.58
N TYR A 250 6.87 6.91 7.91
CA TYR A 250 6.68 5.54 8.37
C TYR A 250 7.14 4.55 7.30
N ILE A 251 8.13 3.74 7.63
CA ILE A 251 8.67 2.73 6.71
C ILE A 251 8.15 1.36 7.10
N SER A 252 7.48 0.63 6.18
CA SER A 252 7.04 -0.72 6.49
C SER A 252 8.16 -1.76 6.28
N ILE A 253 8.41 -2.55 7.32
CA ILE A 253 9.39 -3.64 7.33
C ILE A 253 8.64 -4.87 7.80
N THR A 254 8.43 -5.83 6.90
CA THR A 254 7.62 -7.03 7.17
C THR A 254 8.46 -8.23 7.56
N SER A 255 9.73 -8.25 7.16
CA SER A 255 10.68 -9.33 7.39
C SER A 255 12.09 -8.75 7.44
N LEU A 256 13.05 -9.49 8.00
CA LEU A 256 14.49 -9.22 7.87
C LEU A 256 15.17 -10.20 6.89
N ASP A 257 14.41 -11.14 6.34
CA ASP A 257 14.83 -12.12 5.34
C ASP A 257 14.58 -11.57 3.92
N ALA A 258 15.65 -11.47 3.13
CA ALA A 258 15.61 -10.94 1.78
C ALA A 258 14.88 -11.86 0.79
N ASP A 259 14.92 -13.19 0.99
CA ASP A 259 14.29 -14.17 0.11
C ASP A 259 12.78 -14.16 0.33
N LEU A 260 12.36 -14.10 1.59
CA LEU A 260 10.96 -13.89 1.95
C LEU A 260 10.44 -12.57 1.37
N SER A 261 11.16 -11.46 1.55
CA SER A 261 10.72 -10.18 0.97
C SER A 261 10.67 -10.21 -0.56
N ARG A 262 11.62 -10.86 -1.25
CA ARG A 262 11.59 -10.99 -2.72
C ARG A 262 10.38 -11.78 -3.22
N SER A 263 9.92 -12.77 -2.47
CA SER A 263 8.71 -13.51 -2.83
C SER A 263 7.42 -12.76 -2.47
N LEU A 264 7.39 -12.12 -1.30
CA LEU A 264 6.17 -11.54 -0.74
C LEU A 264 5.87 -10.13 -1.28
N GLU A 265 6.90 -9.36 -1.62
CA GLU A 265 6.86 -7.95 -2.02
C GLU A 265 8.00 -7.64 -3.04
N PRO A 266 7.95 -8.26 -4.23
CA PRO A 266 9.09 -8.46 -5.14
C PRO A 266 9.78 -7.18 -5.62
N ARG A 267 9.05 -6.07 -5.74
CA ARG A 267 9.61 -4.80 -6.24
C ARG A 267 9.72 -3.70 -5.17
N ALA A 268 9.52 -4.04 -3.90
CA ALA A 268 9.85 -3.15 -2.79
C ALA A 268 11.36 -3.21 -2.48
N SER A 269 11.90 -2.22 -1.78
CA SER A 269 13.31 -2.25 -1.35
C SER A 269 13.59 -3.47 -0.47
N ALA A 270 14.80 -4.04 -0.52
CA ALA A 270 15.19 -5.10 0.40
C ALA A 270 15.09 -4.65 1.88
N PRO A 271 14.81 -5.55 2.85
CA PRO A 271 14.68 -5.21 4.26
C PRO A 271 15.81 -4.37 4.86
N TRP A 272 17.06 -4.78 4.64
CA TRP A 272 18.24 -4.06 5.11
C TRP A 272 18.31 -2.64 4.54
N ARG A 273 17.85 -2.45 3.30
CA ARG A 273 17.83 -1.14 2.64
C ARG A 273 16.77 -0.22 3.22
N ARG A 274 15.65 -0.78 3.69
CA ARG A 274 14.62 -0.05 4.43
C ARG A 274 15.11 0.36 5.82
N LEU A 275 15.81 -0.51 6.55
CA LEU A 275 16.46 -0.16 7.82
C LEU A 275 17.50 0.96 7.63
N GLN A 276 18.31 0.87 6.56
CA GLN A 276 19.25 1.95 6.22
C GLN A 276 18.51 3.26 5.95
N ALA A 277 17.36 3.23 5.26
CA ALA A 277 16.55 4.43 5.03
C ALA A 277 15.97 5.02 6.33
N VAL A 278 15.58 4.17 7.28
CA VAL A 278 15.20 4.63 8.64
C VAL A 278 16.38 5.40 9.25
N LYS A 279 17.58 4.83 9.22
CA LYS A 279 18.78 5.49 9.74
C LYS A 279 19.10 6.81 9.03
N THR A 280 19.11 6.83 7.71
CA THR A 280 19.36 8.04 6.91
C THR A 280 18.39 9.16 7.27
N LEU A 281 17.10 8.85 7.42
CA LEU A 281 16.07 9.82 7.78
C LEU A 281 16.21 10.30 9.23
N ALA A 282 16.47 9.38 10.16
CA ALA A 282 16.66 9.72 11.57
C ALA A 282 17.89 10.61 11.79
N ASP A 283 19.04 10.26 11.19
CA ASP A 283 20.28 11.06 11.24
C ASP A 283 20.09 12.46 10.63
N ALA A 284 19.17 12.58 9.66
CA ALA A 284 18.78 13.84 9.05
C ALA A 284 17.83 14.69 9.90
N GLY A 285 17.39 14.20 11.06
CA GLY A 285 16.42 14.87 11.94
C GLY A 285 14.96 14.72 11.50
N VAL A 286 14.66 13.82 10.55
CA VAL A 286 13.28 13.54 10.12
C VAL A 286 12.67 12.51 11.09
N PRO A 287 11.52 12.81 11.74
CA PRO A 287 10.85 11.84 12.60
C PRO A 287 10.41 10.61 11.79
N VAL A 288 11.02 9.46 12.08
CA VAL A 288 10.75 8.20 11.41
C VAL A 288 10.23 7.12 12.36
N GLY A 289 9.19 6.42 11.94
CA GLY A 289 8.67 5.21 12.60
C GLY A 289 8.69 4.00 11.68
N VAL A 290 8.56 2.80 12.27
CA VAL A 290 8.54 1.54 11.53
C VAL A 290 7.18 0.84 11.68
N LEU A 291 6.68 0.30 10.57
CA LEU A 291 5.45 -0.49 10.56
C LEU A 291 5.79 -1.96 10.27
N ALA A 292 5.69 -2.81 11.29
CA ALA A 292 5.74 -4.26 11.14
C ALA A 292 4.40 -4.77 10.60
N ALA A 293 4.13 -4.51 9.32
CA ALA A 293 2.79 -4.57 8.75
C ALA A 293 2.77 -5.15 7.31
N PRO A 294 2.16 -6.33 7.08
CA PRO A 294 1.48 -7.18 8.05
C PRO A 294 2.40 -8.20 8.74
N ILE A 295 2.01 -8.61 9.95
CA ILE A 295 2.43 -9.85 10.59
C ILE A 295 1.55 -10.99 10.09
N ILE A 296 2.21 -12.04 9.62
CA ILE A 296 1.69 -13.26 9.04
C ILE A 296 2.21 -14.42 9.90
N PRO A 297 1.33 -15.10 10.67
CA PRO A 297 1.72 -16.19 11.54
C PRO A 297 2.49 -17.28 10.80
N PHE A 298 3.57 -17.78 11.40
CA PHE A 298 4.45 -18.82 10.86
C PHE A 298 5.18 -18.47 9.56
N ILE A 299 5.09 -17.22 9.09
CA ILE A 299 5.77 -16.75 7.88
C ILE A 299 6.77 -15.65 8.22
N ASN A 300 6.37 -14.62 8.97
CA ASN A 300 7.26 -13.52 9.34
C ASN A 300 7.11 -13.07 10.80
N ASP A 301 6.22 -13.68 11.58
CA ASP A 301 5.97 -13.29 12.96
C ASP A 301 7.16 -13.54 13.89
N GLU A 302 8.12 -14.39 13.49
CA GLU A 302 9.40 -14.56 14.16
C GLU A 302 10.29 -13.31 14.12
N PHE A 303 10.12 -12.45 13.11
CA PHE A 303 10.93 -11.23 12.96
C PHE A 303 10.42 -10.08 13.81
N LEU A 304 9.23 -10.20 14.43
CA LEU A 304 8.56 -9.09 15.10
C LEU A 304 9.49 -8.34 16.05
N GLU A 305 10.04 -9.00 17.06
CA GLU A 305 10.90 -8.36 18.07
C GLU A 305 12.19 -7.81 17.46
N ARG A 306 12.81 -8.56 16.53
CA ARG A 306 14.04 -8.13 15.88
C ARG A 306 13.82 -6.88 15.02
N ILE A 307 12.70 -6.79 14.31
CA ILE A 307 12.35 -5.58 13.55
C ILE A 307 12.24 -4.37 14.49
N ILE A 308 11.64 -4.53 15.68
CA ILE A 308 11.53 -3.46 16.67
C ILE A 308 12.91 -3.03 17.20
N GLU A 309 13.76 -3.99 17.52
CA GLU A 309 15.12 -3.75 18.01
C GLU A 309 15.97 -3.02 16.97
N GLU A 310 16.04 -3.54 15.74
CA GLU A 310 16.80 -2.96 14.63
C GLU A 310 16.26 -1.58 14.24
N ALA A 311 14.94 -1.38 14.27
CA ALA A 311 14.32 -0.08 14.02
C ALA A 311 14.76 0.97 15.07
N ALA A 312 14.78 0.59 16.35
CA ALA A 312 15.24 1.48 17.41
C ALA A 312 16.72 1.82 17.27
N GLN A 313 17.56 0.84 16.95
CA GLN A 313 19.00 1.04 16.68
C GLN A 313 19.22 1.96 15.46
N ALA A 314 18.37 1.86 14.45
CA ALA A 314 18.36 2.77 13.30
C ALA A 314 17.81 4.17 13.62
N GLY A 315 17.38 4.46 14.85
CA GLY A 315 16.92 5.79 15.27
C GLY A 315 15.43 6.05 15.06
N ALA A 316 14.61 5.01 14.81
CA ALA A 316 13.16 5.17 14.83
C ALA A 316 12.68 5.66 16.21
N TYR A 317 11.66 6.50 16.23
CA TYR A 317 11.03 6.93 17.50
C TYR A 317 9.73 6.18 17.81
N TYR A 318 9.16 5.53 16.79
CA TYR A 318 7.85 4.89 16.84
C TYR A 318 7.88 3.54 16.12
N ALA A 319 7.10 2.60 16.62
CA ALA A 319 6.74 1.40 15.90
C ALA A 319 5.26 1.04 16.09
N SER A 320 4.71 0.36 15.09
CA SER A 320 3.39 -0.27 15.14
C SER A 320 3.41 -1.57 14.34
N TYR A 321 2.42 -2.42 14.56
CA TYR A 321 2.21 -3.61 13.74
C TYR A 321 0.74 -3.74 13.34
N THR A 322 0.48 -4.50 12.29
CA THR A 322 -0.86 -4.99 11.95
C THR A 322 -0.78 -6.47 11.67
N VAL A 323 -1.86 -7.20 11.88
CA VAL A 323 -2.00 -8.59 11.44
C VAL A 323 -2.57 -8.60 10.03
N ILE A 324 -2.17 -9.58 9.22
CA ILE A 324 -2.66 -9.74 7.85
C ILE A 324 -4.18 -9.65 7.75
N ARG A 325 -4.62 -8.97 6.68
CA ARG A 325 -6.00 -8.81 6.26
C ARG A 325 -6.11 -9.36 4.85
N LEU A 326 -7.16 -10.15 4.60
CA LEU A 326 -7.41 -10.73 3.29
C LEU A 326 -8.80 -10.32 2.79
N PRO A 327 -9.04 -9.02 2.52
CA PRO A 327 -10.33 -8.60 1.98
C PRO A 327 -10.51 -9.13 0.55
N TRP A 328 -11.70 -9.59 0.21
CA TRP A 328 -12.12 -9.87 -1.17
C TRP A 328 -11.10 -10.69 -1.99
N GLU A 329 -10.69 -10.17 -3.15
CA GLU A 329 -9.78 -10.80 -4.11
C GLU A 329 -8.35 -10.97 -3.58
N VAL A 330 -8.02 -10.42 -2.41
CA VAL A 330 -6.72 -10.64 -1.76
C VAL A 330 -6.61 -12.08 -1.21
N LYS A 331 -7.73 -12.71 -0.80
CA LYS A 331 -7.73 -14.09 -0.29
C LYS A 331 -7.13 -15.07 -1.30
N PRO A 332 -7.68 -15.21 -2.52
CA PRO A 332 -7.13 -16.17 -3.48
C PRO A 332 -5.69 -15.82 -3.89
N VAL A 333 -5.35 -14.54 -4.07
CA VAL A 333 -3.98 -14.11 -4.42
C VAL A 333 -2.97 -14.54 -3.34
N PHE A 334 -3.31 -14.32 -2.07
CA PHE A 334 -2.45 -14.70 -0.97
C PHE A 334 -2.37 -16.23 -0.80
N GLU A 335 -3.48 -16.94 -0.97
CA GLU A 335 -3.53 -18.40 -0.89
C GLU A 335 -2.70 -19.05 -2.00
N GLU A 336 -2.79 -18.58 -3.24
CA GLU A 336 -1.97 -19.05 -4.35
C GLU A 336 -0.48 -18.83 -4.07
N TRP A 337 -0.11 -17.64 -3.58
CA TRP A 337 1.26 -17.34 -3.16
C TRP A 337 1.72 -18.27 -2.04
N LEU A 338 0.89 -18.47 -1.02
CA LEU A 338 1.21 -19.29 0.14
C LEU A 338 1.41 -20.76 -0.24
N GLN A 339 0.57 -21.29 -1.13
CA GLN A 339 0.71 -22.66 -1.65
C GLN A 339 1.95 -22.82 -2.53
N ALA A 340 2.31 -21.80 -3.32
CA ALA A 340 3.49 -21.82 -4.17
C ALA A 340 4.80 -21.78 -3.38
N HIS A 341 4.85 -21.01 -2.28
CA HIS A 341 6.09 -20.75 -1.54
C HIS A 341 6.22 -21.51 -0.22
N PHE A 342 5.10 -21.90 0.41
CA PHE A 342 5.06 -22.57 1.72
C PHE A 342 3.97 -23.66 1.78
N PRO A 343 3.97 -24.65 0.86
CA PRO A 343 2.91 -25.66 0.77
C PRO A 343 2.78 -26.50 2.04
N ASP A 344 3.88 -26.73 2.74
CA ASP A 344 3.96 -27.50 4.00
C ASP A 344 3.33 -26.77 5.19
N ARG A 345 3.22 -25.44 5.12
CA ARG A 345 2.65 -24.60 6.19
C ARG A 345 1.35 -23.90 5.80
N ALA A 346 0.93 -23.98 4.53
CA ALA A 346 -0.18 -23.19 4.00
C ALA A 346 -1.47 -23.34 4.82
N GLU A 347 -1.95 -24.57 5.01
CA GLU A 347 -3.17 -24.84 5.80
C GLU A 347 -3.02 -24.35 7.25
N ARG A 348 -1.85 -24.53 7.85
CA ARG A 348 -1.59 -24.07 9.21
C ARG A 348 -1.66 -22.55 9.33
N VAL A 349 -1.14 -21.83 8.35
CA VAL A 349 -1.19 -20.36 8.29
C VAL A 349 -2.64 -19.88 8.11
N LEU A 350 -3.38 -20.48 7.18
CA LEU A 350 -4.78 -20.12 6.90
C LEU A 350 -5.68 -20.38 8.12
N HIS A 351 -5.60 -21.56 8.74
CA HIS A 351 -6.33 -21.83 9.98
C HIS A 351 -5.97 -20.85 11.09
N ARG A 352 -4.70 -20.43 11.19
CA ARG A 352 -4.30 -19.45 12.19
C ARG A 352 -4.85 -18.05 11.90
N ILE A 353 -4.97 -17.67 10.63
CA ILE A 353 -5.65 -16.44 10.23
C ILE A 353 -7.13 -16.53 10.63
N GLU A 354 -7.79 -17.65 10.36
CA GLU A 354 -9.19 -17.89 10.72
C GLU A 354 -9.43 -17.83 12.23
N ASP A 355 -8.55 -18.43 13.04
CA ASP A 355 -8.58 -18.35 14.51
C ASP A 355 -8.56 -16.90 15.01
N MET A 356 -7.74 -16.04 14.40
CA MET A 356 -7.64 -14.61 14.77
C MET A 356 -8.82 -13.76 14.28
N ARG A 357 -9.79 -14.38 13.61
CA ARG A 357 -10.87 -13.73 12.86
C ARG A 357 -12.20 -14.45 13.06
N GLU A 358 -12.35 -15.16 14.18
CA GLU A 358 -13.59 -15.86 14.55
C GLU A 358 -14.08 -16.84 13.46
N GLY A 359 -13.14 -17.59 12.88
CA GLY A 359 -13.41 -18.62 11.86
C GLY A 359 -13.49 -18.11 10.42
N LYS A 360 -13.18 -16.82 10.17
CA LYS A 360 -13.22 -16.21 8.83
C LYS A 360 -11.83 -15.88 8.31
N ARG A 361 -11.63 -15.84 7.00
CA ARG A 361 -10.35 -15.38 6.41
C ARG A 361 -10.13 -13.86 6.45
N ASN A 362 -11.18 -13.09 6.77
CA ASN A 362 -11.12 -11.64 6.91
C ASN A 362 -12.13 -11.16 7.95
N ASP A 363 -11.81 -10.02 8.58
CA ASP A 363 -12.71 -9.27 9.46
C ASP A 363 -12.65 -7.80 9.04
N ALA A 364 -13.80 -7.20 8.69
CA ALA A 364 -13.90 -5.80 8.32
C ALA A 364 -14.27 -4.89 9.49
N ARG A 365 -14.63 -5.44 10.65
CA ARG A 365 -15.04 -4.65 11.82
C ARG A 365 -13.89 -3.77 12.30
N PHE A 366 -14.20 -2.50 12.55
CA PHE A 366 -13.27 -1.57 13.18
C PHE A 366 -12.81 -2.10 14.55
N GLY A 367 -11.59 -1.74 14.94
CA GLY A 367 -10.93 -2.19 16.16
C GLY A 367 -10.27 -3.57 16.04
N THR A 368 -10.93 -4.54 15.42
CA THR A 368 -10.43 -5.92 15.32
C THR A 368 -9.70 -6.20 14.00
N ARG A 369 -10.11 -5.59 12.88
CA ARG A 369 -9.53 -5.88 11.55
C ARG A 369 -8.01 -5.73 11.44
N MET A 370 -7.39 -4.80 12.17
CA MET A 370 -5.94 -4.62 12.15
C MET A 370 -5.18 -5.48 13.17
N ARG A 371 -5.84 -5.92 14.24
CA ARG A 371 -5.18 -6.58 15.39
C ARG A 371 -5.46 -8.07 15.48
N GLY A 372 -6.63 -8.51 15.06
CA GLY A 372 -7.15 -9.85 15.32
C GLY A 372 -7.85 -9.95 16.67
N THR A 373 -8.40 -11.12 16.94
CA THR A 373 -8.97 -11.53 18.22
C THR A 373 -8.36 -12.85 18.69
N GLY A 374 -8.65 -13.26 19.92
CA GLY A 374 -8.21 -14.54 20.47
C GLY A 374 -6.73 -14.61 20.89
N ILE A 375 -6.35 -15.78 21.41
CA ILE A 375 -5.09 -16.01 22.13
C ILE A 375 -3.86 -15.65 21.29
N TRP A 376 -3.88 -15.95 19.98
CA TRP A 376 -2.73 -15.65 19.13
C TRP A 376 -2.53 -14.15 18.89
N SER A 377 -3.64 -13.41 18.72
CA SER A 377 -3.57 -11.94 18.62
C SER A 377 -3.06 -11.33 19.93
N ASP A 378 -3.50 -11.84 21.07
CA ASP A 378 -3.00 -11.43 22.38
C ASP A 378 -1.51 -11.74 22.57
N LEU A 379 -1.05 -12.90 22.12
CA LEU A 379 0.37 -13.25 22.15
C LEU A 379 1.21 -12.28 21.31
N LEU A 380 0.79 -11.99 20.07
CA LEU A 380 1.47 -11.02 19.20
C LEU A 380 1.51 -9.63 19.84
N ARG A 381 0.40 -9.19 20.44
CA ARG A 381 0.32 -7.91 21.16
C ARG A 381 1.29 -7.85 22.33
N GLN A 382 1.30 -8.88 23.18
CA GLN A 382 2.21 -8.94 24.34
C GLN A 382 3.68 -8.93 23.90
N ARG A 383 4.03 -9.72 22.87
CA ARG A 383 5.38 -9.76 22.28
C ARG A 383 5.80 -8.38 21.79
N PHE A 384 4.94 -7.72 21.01
CA PHE A 384 5.17 -6.37 20.51
C PHE A 384 5.33 -5.34 21.65
N ASP A 385 4.41 -5.33 22.63
CA ASP A 385 4.41 -4.38 23.75
C ASP A 385 5.70 -4.49 24.58
N VAL A 386 6.16 -5.72 24.82
CA VAL A 386 7.43 -5.97 25.53
C VAL A 386 8.62 -5.48 24.70
N ALA A 387 8.66 -5.78 23.41
CA ALA A 387 9.75 -5.36 22.52
C ALA A 387 9.84 -3.82 22.43
N VAL A 388 8.72 -3.14 22.20
CA VAL A 388 8.66 -1.67 22.13
C VAL A 388 9.10 -1.04 23.43
N ARG A 389 8.65 -1.57 24.57
CA ARG A 389 9.04 -1.05 25.89
C ARG A 389 10.54 -1.19 26.14
N ARG A 390 11.12 -2.36 25.81
CA ARG A 390 12.56 -2.62 25.94
C ARG A 390 13.39 -1.74 25.02
N ALA A 391 12.95 -1.56 23.78
CA ALA A 391 13.60 -0.72 22.77
C ALA A 391 13.44 0.79 23.03
N GLY A 392 12.57 1.20 23.96
CA GLY A 392 12.35 2.61 24.28
C GLY A 392 11.58 3.40 23.21
N LEU A 393 10.88 2.71 22.32
CA LEU A 393 10.03 3.31 21.29
C LEU A 393 8.68 3.76 21.87
N ASN A 394 7.92 4.53 21.08
CA ASN A 394 6.55 4.97 21.39
C ASN A 394 6.42 5.85 22.66
N ARG A 395 7.52 6.40 23.18
CA ARG A 395 7.52 7.27 24.37
C ARG A 395 6.88 8.64 24.14
N ARG A 396 6.84 9.08 22.89
CA ARG A 396 6.29 10.39 22.48
C ARG A 396 5.34 10.20 21.31
N ARG A 397 4.16 10.82 21.40
CA ARG A 397 3.25 10.93 20.27
C ARG A 397 3.56 12.24 19.54
N LEU A 398 3.99 12.14 18.29
CA LEU A 398 4.25 13.32 17.49
C LEU A 398 2.93 14.00 17.15
N GLN A 399 2.83 15.30 17.43
CA GLN A 399 1.76 16.17 16.96
C GLN A 399 2.37 17.12 15.94
N LEU A 400 1.91 17.03 14.69
CA LEU A 400 2.38 17.90 13.61
C LEU A 400 1.72 19.27 13.72
N ASP A 401 2.44 20.30 13.31
CA ASP A 401 1.94 21.67 13.34
C ASP A 401 0.93 21.92 12.21
N THR A 402 -0.30 22.28 12.58
CA THR A 402 -1.39 22.61 11.65
C THR A 402 -1.59 24.12 11.46
N GLN A 403 -0.87 24.95 12.23
CA GLN A 403 -1.06 26.40 12.29
C GLN A 403 -0.25 27.15 11.23
N GLN A 404 0.80 26.52 10.68
CA GLN A 404 1.65 27.12 9.65
C GLN A 404 1.02 27.14 8.25
N PHE A 405 -0.17 26.60 8.08
CA PHE A 405 -0.79 26.49 6.76
C PHE A 405 -1.18 27.85 6.20
N ILE A 406 -0.72 28.13 4.98
CA ILE A 406 -1.12 29.29 4.19
C ILE A 406 -1.68 28.77 2.86
N ALA A 407 -2.93 29.11 2.58
CA ALA A 407 -3.58 28.71 1.34
C ALA A 407 -2.79 29.24 0.13
N PRO A 408 -2.52 28.41 -0.89
CA PRO A 408 -1.80 28.85 -2.07
C PRO A 408 -2.62 29.89 -2.83
N ALA A 409 -1.93 30.79 -3.54
CA ALA A 409 -2.60 31.73 -4.44
C ALA A 409 -3.47 30.95 -5.45
N PRO A 410 -4.71 31.40 -5.74
CA PRO A 410 -5.51 30.81 -6.79
C PRO A 410 -4.73 30.84 -8.10
N PHE A 411 -4.81 29.79 -8.90
CA PHE A 411 -4.14 29.74 -10.19
C PHE A 411 -4.62 30.91 -11.06
N SER A 412 -3.80 31.95 -11.19
CA SER A 412 -3.95 32.96 -12.23
C SER A 412 -3.80 32.23 -13.55
N ARG A 413 -4.83 32.25 -14.41
CA ARG A 413 -4.70 31.78 -15.81
C ARG A 413 -3.83 32.78 -16.59
N SER A 414 -2.56 32.95 -16.21
CA SER A 414 -1.59 33.62 -17.06
C SER A 414 -1.18 32.64 -18.16
N ARG A 415 -1.52 32.98 -19.42
CA ARG A 415 -0.99 32.32 -20.62
C ARG A 415 0.53 32.51 -20.64
N GLY A 416 1.27 31.52 -20.14
CA GLY A 416 2.73 31.40 -20.18
C GLY A 416 3.10 29.94 -20.47
N PRO A 417 4.30 29.66 -21.03
CA PRO A 417 4.59 28.40 -21.70
C PRO A 417 4.46 27.24 -20.70
N GLY A 418 3.66 26.24 -21.06
CA GLY A 418 3.38 25.08 -20.22
C GLY A 418 4.68 24.37 -19.82
N PHE A 419 4.92 24.28 -18.52
CA PHE A 419 5.91 23.36 -17.97
C PHE A 419 5.43 21.93 -18.23
N ALA A 420 5.92 21.35 -19.32
CA ALA A 420 5.79 19.93 -19.59
C ALA A 420 6.73 19.18 -18.63
N HIS A 421 6.18 18.66 -17.53
CA HIS A 421 6.85 17.62 -16.74
C HIS A 421 6.26 16.25 -17.09
N GLY A 422 6.68 15.78 -18.27
CA GLY A 422 6.76 14.37 -18.63
C GLY A 422 8.11 14.16 -19.33
N PRO A 423 8.73 12.98 -19.26
CA PRO A 423 9.99 12.74 -19.93
C PRO A 423 9.83 13.01 -21.43
N ALA A 424 10.66 13.90 -21.98
CA ALA A 424 10.79 14.04 -23.42
C ALA A 424 11.25 12.69 -24.00
N PRO A 425 10.66 12.19 -25.09
CA PRO A 425 11.13 10.95 -25.70
C PRO A 425 12.59 11.10 -26.09
N ALA A 426 13.42 10.16 -25.65
CA ALA A 426 14.83 10.10 -26.02
C ALA A 426 14.94 10.13 -27.54
N ARG A 427 15.67 11.12 -28.06
CA ARG A 427 15.98 11.26 -29.48
C ARG A 427 16.76 10.01 -29.89
N GLN A 428 16.17 9.19 -30.76
CA GLN A 428 16.85 8.07 -31.38
C GLN A 428 17.91 8.65 -32.31
N LEU A 429 19.18 8.61 -31.90
CA LEU A 429 20.31 8.87 -32.81
C LEU A 429 20.23 7.85 -33.93
N GLY A 430 20.03 8.34 -35.16
CA GLY A 430 20.10 7.50 -36.35
C GLY A 430 21.52 6.99 -36.53
N LEU A 431 21.65 5.83 -37.17
CA LEU A 431 22.90 5.08 -37.34
C LEU A 431 23.96 5.79 -38.24
N PHE A 432 23.86 7.10 -38.46
CA PHE A 432 24.77 7.90 -39.28
C PHE A 432 25.00 9.33 -38.78
N ASP A 433 24.69 9.64 -37.51
CA ASP A 433 25.12 10.89 -36.85
C ASP A 433 26.16 10.62 -35.76
#